data_AF-A0A920PT62-F1
#
_entry.id   AF-A0A920PT62-F1
#
_cell.length_a   1.000
_cell.length_b   1.000
_cell.length_c   1.000
_cell.angle_alpha   90.00
_cell.angle_beta   90.00
_cell.angle_gamma   90.00
#
_symmetry.space_group_name_H-M   'P 1'
#
loop_
_entity.id
_entity.type
_entity.pdbx_description
1 polymer ?
#
loop_
_entity_poly.entity_id
_entity_poly.type
_entity_poly.pdbx_seq_one_letter_code
_entity_poly.pdbx_strand_id
1 'polypeptide(L)' 'MPASEVVVLPETARPSKYRIKLQPDLTTFTFSGEQSVDLQILEPTTSIVLNAIDLDISVATFTPTE' A
#
# COMPACT_ATOMS: atom_id res chain seq x y z
N MET A 1 2.60 -21.23 -19.42
CA MET A 1 2.52 -20.77 -18.02
C MET A 1 3.27 -19.46 -17.99
N PRO A 2 2.63 -18.28 -17.88
CA PRO A 2 3.41 -17.05 -17.78
C PRO A 2 4.13 -17.08 -16.44
N ALA A 3 5.43 -16.78 -16.47
CA ALA A 3 6.22 -16.61 -15.27
C ALA A 3 5.54 -15.54 -14.41
N SER A 4 5.23 -15.88 -13.17
CA SER A 4 4.88 -14.89 -12.14
C SER A 4 6.11 -14.00 -12.00
N GLU A 5 6.13 -12.91 -12.76
CA GLU A 5 7.19 -11.93 -12.72
C GLU A 5 7.25 -11.42 -11.29
N VAL A 6 8.30 -11.78 -10.56
CA VAL A 6 8.53 -11.26 -9.22
C VAL A 6 8.83 -9.78 -9.42
N VAL A 7 7.78 -8.95 -9.37
CA VAL A 7 7.91 -7.51 -9.49
C VAL A 7 8.58 -7.02 -8.22
N VAL A 8 9.89 -6.82 -8.31
CA VAL A 8 10.68 -6.22 -7.24
C VAL A 8 10.37 -4.74 -7.23
N LEU A 9 9.87 -4.26 -6.08
CA LEU A 9 9.57 -2.85 -5.88
C LEU A 9 10.86 -2.02 -5.92
N PRO A 10 10.81 -0.77 -6.42
CA PRO A 10 11.96 0.12 -6.38
C PRO A 10 12.44 0.32 -4.93
N GLU A 11 13.75 0.35 -4.73
CA GLU A 11 14.34 0.63 -3.40
C GLU A 11 14.31 2.12 -3.03
N THR A 12 13.67 2.96 -3.84
CA THR A 12 13.58 4.43 -3.66
C THR A 12 12.82 4.83 -2.39
N ALA A 13 11.87 4.01 -1.94
CA ALA A 13 11.10 4.21 -0.73
C ALA A 13 11.14 2.96 0.14
N ARG A 14 11.58 3.09 1.39
CA ARG A 14 11.56 2.02 2.39
C ARG A 14 10.36 2.21 3.32
N PRO A 15 9.42 1.27 3.38
CA PRO A 15 8.37 1.32 4.37
C PRO A 15 8.94 1.06 5.76
N SER A 16 8.70 2.00 6.67
CA SER A 16 9.15 1.93 8.06
C SER A 16 8.09 1.29 8.95
N LYS A 17 6.82 1.58 8.69
CA LYS A 17 5.71 1.08 9.52
C LYS A 17 4.43 0.93 8.71
N TYR A 18 3.74 -0.17 8.94
CA TYR A 18 2.42 -0.43 8.39
C TYR A 18 1.37 -0.35 9.50
N ARG A 19 0.34 0.46 9.27
CA ARG A 19 -0.89 0.48 10.08
C ARG A 19 -2.02 0.02 9.20
N ILE A 20 -2.43 -1.22 9.41
CA ILE A 20 -3.52 -1.83 8.66
C ILE A 20 -4.68 -1.97 9.64
N LYS A 21 -5.80 -1.32 9.33
CA LYS A 21 -7.08 -1.53 9.99
C LYS A 21 -8.00 -2.20 8.99
N LEU A 22 -8.41 -3.42 9.30
CA LEU A 22 -9.37 -4.15 8.50
C LEU A 22 -10.62 -4.39 9.35
N GLN A 23 -11.77 -4.00 8.83
CA GLN A 23 -13.09 -4.23 9.41
C GLN A 23 -13.85 -5.13 8.44
N PRO A 24 -13.75 -6.45 8.62
CA PRO A 24 -14.54 -7.39 7.85
C PRO A 24 -16.00 -7.35 8.32
N ASP A 25 -16.92 -7.14 7.40
CA ASP A 25 -18.34 -7.32 7.62
C ASP A 25 -18.73 -8.77 7.26
N LEU A 26 -19.07 -9.55 8.28
CA LEU A 26 -19.42 -10.97 8.12
C LEU A 26 -20.86 -11.18 7.59
N THR A 27 -21.63 -10.10 7.48
CA THR A 27 -23.02 -10.12 6.98
C THR A 27 -23.04 -9.94 5.47
N THR A 28 -22.26 -8.99 4.96
CA THR A 28 -22.15 -8.70 3.52
C THR A 28 -20.93 -9.34 2.86
N PHE A 29 -20.06 -10.01 3.64
CA PHE A 29 -18.78 -10.57 3.18
C PHE A 29 -17.86 -9.53 2.52
N THR A 30 -18.00 -8.26 2.92
CA THR A 30 -17.16 -7.16 2.43
C THR A 30 -16.13 -6.79 3.49
N PHE A 31 -14.95 -6.37 3.08
CA PHE A 31 -13.95 -5.80 3.97
C PHE A 31 -13.85 -4.30 3.73
N SER A 32 -14.01 -3.51 4.79
CA SER A 32 -13.72 -2.08 4.76
C SER A 32 -12.52 -1.85 5.65
N GLY A 33 -11.58 -1.03 5.22
CA GLY A 33 -10.37 -0.84 5.98
C GLY A 33 -9.60 0.38 5.55
N GLU A 34 -8.66 0.76 6.40
CA GLU A 34 -7.70 1.82 6.11
C GLU A 34 -6.29 1.25 6.27
N GLN A 35 -5.46 1.53 5.26
CA GLN A 35 -4.04 1.24 5.30
C GLN A 35 -3.27 2.54 5.31
N SER A 36 -2.48 2.78 6.35
CA SER A 36 -1.45 3.81 6.36
C SER A 36 -0.08 3.16 6.32
N VAL A 37 0.79 3.63 5.41
CA VAL A 37 2.18 3.19 5.32
C VAL A 37 3.09 4.38 5.54
N ASP A 38 3.89 4.32 6.60
CA ASP A 38 4.97 5.27 6.84
C ASP A 38 6.13 4.90 5.92
N LEU A 39 6.46 5.77 4.97
CA LEU A 39 7.51 5.55 3.96
C LEU A 39 8.68 6.50 4.21
N GLN A 40 9.90 5.96 4.27
CA GLN A 40 11.13 6.71 4.24
C GLN A 40 11.64 6.78 2.79
N ILE A 41 11.65 7.98 2.22
CA ILE A 41 12.17 8.24 0.88
C ILE A 41 13.70 8.33 0.97
N LEU A 42 14.41 7.35 0.40
CA LEU A 42 15.88 7.32 0.35
C LEU A 42 16.41 8.18 -0.79
N GLU A 43 15.69 8.18 -1.92
CA GLU A 43 16.02 8.92 -3.12
C GLU A 43 14.80 9.74 -3.57
N PRO A 44 14.97 11.00 -4.02
CA PRO A 44 13.86 11.84 -4.43
C PRO A 44 13.09 11.19 -5.60
N THR A 45 11.93 10.63 -5.29
CA THR A 45 11.04 9.99 -6.26
C THR A 45 9.70 10.73 -6.32
N THR A 46 9.14 10.84 -7.53
CA THR A 46 7.80 11.41 -7.76
C THR A 46 6.73 10.34 -7.85
N SER A 47 7.10 9.05 -7.73
CA SER A 47 6.17 7.93 -7.84
C SER A 47 6.54 6.86 -6.83
N ILE A 48 5.52 6.38 -6.11
CA ILE A 48 5.62 5.31 -5.13
C ILE A 48 4.82 4.14 -5.70
N VAL A 49 5.53 3.05 -6.01
CA VAL A 49 4.91 1.80 -6.46
C VAL A 49 4.68 0.92 -5.24
N LEU A 50 3.54 0.26 -5.17
CA LEU A 50 3.16 -0.65 -4.09
C LEU A 50 2.28 -1.78 -4.63
N ASN A 51 2.32 -2.93 -3.98
CA ASN A 51 1.50 -4.07 -4.36
C ASN A 51 0.07 -3.87 -3.81
N ALA A 52 -0.92 -4.06 -4.67
CA ALA A 52 -2.33 -4.11 -4.32
C ALA A 52 -2.98 -5.29 -5.05
N ILE A 53 -3.73 -6.12 -4.32
CA ILE A 53 -4.43 -7.28 -4.88
C ILE A 53 -5.88 -7.25 -4.41
N ASP A 54 -6.82 -7.21 -5.36
CA ASP A 54 -8.26 -7.21 -5.08
C ASP A 54 -8.71 -6.08 -4.14
N LEU A 55 -8.03 -4.92 -4.18
CA LEU A 55 -8.34 -3.76 -3.36
C LEU A 55 -8.99 -2.67 -4.21
N ASP A 56 -10.16 -2.19 -3.78
CA ASP A 56 -10.76 -0.95 -4.31
C ASP A 56 -10.23 0.25 -3.51
N ILE A 57 -9.46 1.13 -4.15
CA ILE A 57 -8.87 2.31 -3.50
C ILE A 57 -9.82 3.49 -3.70
N SER A 58 -10.69 3.73 -2.72
CA SER A 58 -11.63 4.86 -2.78
C SER A 58 -10.98 6.22 -2.51
N VAL A 59 -9.95 6.25 -1.64
CA VAL A 59 -9.22 7.47 -1.30
C VAL A 59 -7.75 7.16 -1.05
N ALA A 60 -6.86 8.04 -1.50
CA ALA A 60 -5.44 7.99 -1.19
C ALA A 60 -5.00 9.39 -0.74
N THR A 61 -4.42 9.48 0.45
CA THR A 61 -3.88 10.71 1.00
C THR A 61 -2.41 10.53 1.32
N PHE A 62 -1.63 11.58 1.06
CA PHE A 62 -0.21 11.62 1.41
C PHE A 62 -0.01 12.69 2.47
N THR A 63 0.41 12.27 3.66
CA THR A 63 0.78 13.16 4.76
C THR A 63 2.30 13.20 4.88
N PRO A 64 2.97 14.28 4.46
CA PRO A 64 4.39 14.45 4.74
C PRO A 64 4.55 14.56 6.26
N THR A 65 5.45 13.75 6.82
CA THR A 65 5.89 13.92 8.20
C THR A 65 7.06 14.89 8.16
N GLU A 66 6.90 16.05 8.80
CA GLU A 66 7.88 17.15 8.87
C GLU A 66 9.15 16.79 9.64
#